data_AF-A0A2A4RLY1-F1
#
_entry.id   AF-A0A2A4RLY1-F1
#
_cell.length_a   1.000
_cell.length_b   1.000
_cell.length_c   1.000
_cell.angle_alpha   90.00
_cell.angle_beta   90.00
_cell.angle_gamma   90.00
#
_symmetry.space_group_name_H-M   'P 1'
#
loop_
_entity.id
_entity.type
_entity.pdbx_description
1 polymer ?
#
loop_
_entity_poly.entity_id
_entity_poly.type
_entity_poly.pdbx_seq_one_letter_code
_entity_poly.pdbx_strand_id
1 'polypeptide(L)'
;MTDLFSWTKSINTKSADKNRDLPSAPPIKLSRTQVVDQIISINTSATAEYLEQFEQKSLDTYLDHLIAVQQPRGAHARWDRPGDTPAMMSRRRVV
;
A
#
# COMPACT_ATOMS: atom_id res chain seq x y z
N MET A 1 8.61 9.34 -25.84
CA MET A 1 7.65 9.75 -24.79
C MET A 1 6.75 8.54 -24.59
N THR A 2 6.66 8.02 -23.35
CA THR A 2 6.36 6.63 -22.88
C THR A 2 7.57 5.68 -22.98
N ASP A 3 7.93 4.83 -22.02
CA ASP A 3 7.23 4.35 -20.81
C ASP A 3 8.18 4.20 -19.60
N LEU A 4 7.72 4.66 -18.43
CA LEU A 4 8.45 4.74 -17.15
C LEU A 4 8.08 3.60 -16.17
N PHE A 5 7.55 2.48 -16.69
CA PHE A 5 7.14 1.30 -15.92
C PHE A 5 7.77 0.01 -16.45
N SER A 6 9.08 0.05 -16.72
CA SER A 6 9.86 -1.09 -17.23
C SER A 6 10.55 -1.90 -16.13
N TRP A 7 9.85 -2.29 -15.06
CA TRP A 7 10.45 -3.12 -14.00
C TRP A 7 9.62 -4.34 -13.55
N THR A 8 8.76 -4.91 -14.40
CA THR A 8 8.12 -6.20 -14.06
C THR A 8 8.04 -7.15 -15.25
N LYS A 9 9.18 -7.44 -15.89
CA LYS A 9 9.25 -8.62 -16.75
C LYS A 9 10.64 -9.23 -16.84
N SER A 10 11.09 -9.88 -15.75
CA SER A 10 11.97 -11.04 -15.87
C SER A 10 11.92 -11.88 -14.60
N ILE A 11 10.86 -12.68 -14.46
CA ILE A 11 10.81 -13.79 -13.51
C ILE A 11 10.52 -15.08 -14.26
N ASN A 12 11.49 -15.54 -15.06
CA ASN A 12 11.61 -16.97 -15.28
C ASN A 12 13.03 -17.36 -15.70
N THR A 13 13.83 -17.81 -14.75
CA THR A 13 14.75 -18.94 -14.98
C THR A 13 14.78 -19.79 -13.72
N LYS A 14 14.11 -20.94 -13.82
CA LYS A 14 14.44 -22.21 -13.17
C LYS A 14 15.90 -22.25 -12.67
N SER A 15 16.09 -22.24 -11.35
CA SER A 15 17.32 -22.68 -10.69
C SER A 15 16.92 -23.54 -9.52
N ALA A 16 16.94 -24.86 -9.77
CA ALA A 16 16.76 -25.89 -8.77
C ALA A 16 17.88 -25.85 -7.72
N ASP A 17 17.51 -26.16 -6.48
CA ASP A 17 18.33 -26.75 -5.41
C ASP A 17 19.85 -26.52 -5.43
N LYS A 18 20.32 -25.57 -4.60
CA LYS A 18 21.53 -25.68 -3.73
C LYS A 18 21.86 -24.30 -3.15
N ASN A 19 21.31 -23.97 -1.99
CA ASN A 19 21.89 -23.04 -0.99
C ASN A 19 20.83 -22.76 0.08
N ARG A 20 20.73 -23.64 1.09
CA ARG A 20 19.86 -23.41 2.26
C ARG A 20 20.61 -22.79 3.44
N ASP A 21 21.90 -22.44 3.27
CA ASP A 21 22.76 -21.98 4.35
C ASP A 21 23.29 -20.54 4.18
N LEU A 22 22.69 -19.72 3.32
CA LEU A 22 23.00 -18.28 3.34
C LEU A 22 22.33 -17.63 4.56
N PRO A 23 23.04 -16.79 5.33
CA PRO A 23 22.40 -15.99 6.36
C PRO A 23 21.33 -15.13 5.68
N SER A 24 20.06 -15.39 6.03
CA SER A 24 18.92 -14.58 5.63
C SER A 24 19.28 -13.12 5.87
N ALA A 25 19.49 -12.36 4.80
CA ALA A 25 19.82 -10.96 4.89
C ALA A 25 18.81 -10.31 5.85
N PRO A 26 19.25 -9.49 6.82
CA PRO A 26 18.31 -8.87 7.74
C PRO A 26 17.24 -8.15 6.93
N PRO A 27 15.95 -8.24 7.31
CA PRO A 27 14.90 -7.53 6.61
C PRO A 27 15.33 -6.06 6.53
N ILE A 28 15.48 -5.56 5.31
CA ILE A 28 15.93 -4.20 5.06
C ILE A 28 14.84 -3.28 5.59
N LYS A 29 14.97 -2.86 6.85
CA LYS A 29 14.08 -1.89 7.46
C LYS A 29 14.40 -0.55 6.84
N LEU A 30 13.44 0.01 6.11
CA LEU A 30 13.56 1.35 5.55
C LEU A 30 13.78 2.35 6.69
N SER A 31 14.61 3.37 6.44
CA SER A 31 14.75 4.48 7.38
C SER A 31 13.46 5.30 7.41
N ARG A 32 13.22 6.03 8.51
CA ARG A 32 12.07 6.93 8.63
C ARG A 32 11.92 7.86 7.44
N THR A 33 13.02 8.47 7.02
CA THR A 33 13.05 9.37 5.86
C THR A 33 12.61 8.68 4.57
N GLN A 34 13.11 7.46 4.32
CA GLN A 34 12.71 6.67 3.15
C GLN A 34 11.22 6.31 3.17
N VAL A 35 10.67 5.99 4.35
CA VAL A 35 9.23 5.71 4.49
C VAL A 35 8.39 6.95 4.21
N VAL A 36 8.78 8.11 4.74
CA VAL A 36 8.12 9.39 4.48
C VAL A 36 8.17 9.75 2.99
N ASP A 37 9.34 9.61 2.36
CA ASP A 37 9.50 9.90 0.93
C ASP A 37 8.61 9.00 0.06
N GLN A 38 8.54 7.70 0.40
CA GLN A 38 7.62 6.77 -0.29
C GLN A 38 6.16 7.14 -0.08
N ILE A 39 5.76 7.46 1.16
CA ILE A 39 4.39 7.90 1.46
C ILE A 39 4.02 9.13 0.63
N ILE A 40 4.88 10.15 0.56
CA ILE A 40 4.63 11.38 -0.20
C ILE A 40 4.55 11.08 -1.71
N SER A 41 5.38 10.16 -2.22
CA SER A 41 5.33 9.75 -3.63
C SER A 41 4.01 9.10 -4.03
N ILE A 42 3.34 8.41 -3.08
CA ILE A 42 2.06 7.74 -3.30
C ILE A 42 0.88 8.67 -2.98
N ASN A 43 0.96 9.38 -1.86
CA ASN A 43 -0.03 10.33 -1.39
C ASN A 43 0.58 11.74 -1.36
N THR A 44 0.47 12.43 -2.49
CA THR A 44 0.95 13.80 -2.65
C THR A 44 0.23 14.84 -1.79
N SER A 45 -0.89 14.47 -1.15
CA SER A 45 -1.61 15.37 -0.23
C SER A 45 -1.04 15.37 1.19
N ALA A 46 -0.26 14.34 1.57
CA ALA A 46 0.40 14.29 2.86
C ALA A 46 1.69 15.12 2.82
N THR A 47 1.84 16.06 3.75
CA THR A 47 3.08 16.85 3.89
C THR A 47 4.06 16.16 4.84
N ALA A 48 5.35 16.44 4.68
CA ALA A 48 6.38 15.92 5.60
C ALA A 48 6.12 16.35 7.05
N GLU A 49 5.77 17.63 7.27
CA GLU A 49 5.44 18.18 8.59
C GLU A 49 4.27 17.46 9.27
N TYR A 50 3.29 17.00 8.49
CA TYR A 50 2.19 16.21 9.02
C TYR A 50 2.65 14.81 9.43
N LEU A 51 3.48 14.16 8.60
CA LEU A 51 3.97 12.80 8.84
C LEU A 51 4.99 12.72 9.99
N GLU A 52 5.68 13.81 10.30
CA GLU A 52 6.62 13.90 11.42
C GLU A 52 5.96 13.66 12.78
N GLN A 53 4.66 13.91 12.91
CA GLN A 53 3.89 13.75 14.15
C GLN A 53 3.65 12.28 14.53
N PHE A 54 3.86 11.34 13.61
CA PHE A 54 3.57 9.93 13.81
C PHE A 54 4.81 9.10 14.11
N GLU A 55 4.66 8.10 14.96
CA GLU A 55 5.72 7.12 15.25
C GLU A 55 6.07 6.27 14.01
N GLN A 56 7.29 5.72 13.97
CA GLN A 56 7.77 4.91 12.86
C GLN A 56 6.82 3.75 12.51
N LYS A 57 6.34 3.03 13.54
CA LYS A 57 5.44 1.89 13.36
C LYS A 57 4.13 2.27 12.66
N SER A 58 3.61 3.46 12.98
CA SER A 58 2.40 3.99 12.35
C SER A 58 2.64 4.37 10.90
N LEU A 59 3.82 4.94 10.59
CA LEU A 59 4.21 5.23 9.21
C LEU A 59 4.38 3.95 8.37
N ASP A 60 5.03 2.92 8.92
CA ASP A 60 5.18 1.62 8.24
C ASP A 60 3.80 1.01 7.93
N THR A 61 2.90 0.99 8.92
CA THR A 61 1.52 0.49 8.75
C THR A 61 0.76 1.30 7.69
N TYR A 62 0.94 2.62 7.69
CA TYR A 62 0.28 3.50 6.72
C TYR A 62 0.80 3.25 5.30
N LEU A 63 2.11 3.07 5.13
CA LEU A 63 2.72 2.73 3.85
C LEU A 63 2.19 1.38 3.34
N ASP A 64 2.10 0.36 4.20
CA ASP A 64 1.51 -0.95 3.85
C ASP A 64 0.07 -0.80 3.34
N HIS A 65 -0.74 0.02 4.01
CA HIS A 65 -2.10 0.32 3.56
C HIS A 65 -2.12 1.01 2.19
N LEU A 66 -1.24 1.98 1.96
CA LEU A 66 -1.16 2.67 0.67
C LEU A 66 -0.80 1.69 -0.46
N ILE A 67 0.16 0.79 -0.23
CA ILE A 67 0.56 -0.24 -1.19
C ILE A 67 -0.59 -1.21 -1.45
N ALA A 68 -1.29 -1.65 -0.40
CA ALA A 68 -2.44 -2.56 -0.54
C ALA A 68 -3.58 -1.93 -1.35
N VAL A 69 -3.83 -0.63 -1.18
CA VAL A 69 -4.89 0.10 -1.89
C VAL A 69 -4.56 0.31 -3.38
N GLN A 70 -3.27 0.37 -3.76
CA GLN A 70 -2.88 0.45 -5.17
C GLN A 70 -3.14 -0.84 -5.95
N GLN A 71 -3.28 -1.98 -5.27
CA GLN A 71 -3.57 -3.24 -5.95
C GLN A 71 -5.02 -3.23 -6.47
N PRO A 72 -5.26 -3.72 -7.71
CA PRO A 72 -6.63 -3.93 -8.18
C PRO A 72 -7.39 -4.76 -7.14
N ARG A 73 -8.57 -4.29 -6.74
CA ARG A 73 -9.45 -5.04 -5.84
C ARG A 73 -9.68 -6.42 -6.48
N GLY A 74 -9.17 -7.47 -5.84
CA GLY A 74 -9.22 -8.82 -6.38
C GLY A 74 -10.67 -9.29 -6.58
N ALA A 75 -10.85 -10.39 -7.32
CA ALA A 75 -12.18 -10.95 -7.61
C ALA A 75 -13.03 -11.26 -6.37
N HIS A 76 -12.39 -11.43 -5.21
CA HIS A 76 -13.03 -11.69 -3.92
C HIS A 76 -13.26 -10.44 -3.06
N ALA A 77 -12.77 -9.26 -3.46
CA ALA A 77 -13.01 -8.00 -2.78
C ALA A 77 -14.40 -7.43 -3.15
N ARG A 78 -15.44 -8.25 -2.97
CA ARG A 78 -16.83 -7.86 -3.20
C ARG A 78 -17.29 -6.97 -2.06
N TRP A 79 -17.91 -5.85 -2.42
CA TRP A 79 -18.66 -5.06 -1.47
C TRP A 79 -19.94 -5.84 -1.11
N ASP A 80 -19.92 -6.53 0.03
CA ASP A 80 -21.12 -7.16 0.58
C ASP A 80 -21.85 -6.12 1.43
N ARG A 81 -23.01 -5.71 0.95
CA ARG A 81 -23.82 -4.68 1.59
C ARG A 81 -24.77 -5.36 2.56
N PRO A 82 -24.74 -5.04 3.87
CA PRO A 82 -25.73 -5.56 4.81
C PRO A 82 -27.15 -5.23 4.32
N GLY A 83 -28.01 -6.24 4.25
CA GLY A 83 -29.37 -6.13 3.71
C GLY A 83 -30.24 -5.09 4.42
N ASP A 84 -29.89 -4.75 5.66
CA ASP A 84 -30.62 -3.83 6.53
C ASP A 84 -30.32 -2.35 6.26
N THR A 85 -29.40 -2.04 5.33
CA THR A 85 -29.04 -0.64 5.03
C THR A 85 -29.83 -0.13 3.82
N PRO A 86 -30.56 1.01 3.90
CA PRO A 86 -31.30 1.56 2.75
C PRO A 86 -30.36 2.12 1.68
N ALA A 87 -30.58 1.80 0.40
CA ALA A 87 -29.67 2.13 -0.72
C ALA A 87 -29.43 3.64 -0.88
N MET A 88 -30.44 4.44 -0.54
CA MET A 88 -30.34 5.89 -0.50
C MET A 88 -30.90 6.39 0.82
N MET A 89 -30.18 7.32 1.44
CA MET A 89 -30.67 8.09 2.58
C MET A 89 -30.87 9.54 2.11
N SER A 90 -32.11 10.00 2.09
CA SER A 90 -32.42 11.42 1.89
C SER A 90 -32.55 12.12 3.24
N ARG A 91 -32.01 13.34 3.36
CA ARG A 91 -32.27 14.17 4.53
C ARG A 91 -33.72 14.62 4.52
N ARG A 92 -34.47 14.37 5.60
CA ARG A 92 -35.82 14.91 5.75
C ARG A 92 -35.70 16.42 5.99
N ARG A 93 -36.22 17.22 5.06
CA ARG A 93 -36.34 18.66 5.25
C ARG A 93 -37.45 18.90 6.27
N VAL A 94 -37.10 19.42 7.44
CA VAL A 94 -38.09 19.96 8.38
C VAL A 94 -38.50 21.33 7.84
N VAL A 95 -39.79 21.50 7.55
CA VAL A 95 -40.41 22.77 7.13
C VAL A 95 -41.16 23.31 8.34
#